data_AF-A0A2G6HNE5-F1
#
_entry.id   AF-A0A2G6HNE5-F1
#
_cell.length_a   1.000
_cell.length_b   1.000
_cell.length_c   1.000
_cell.angle_alpha   90.00
_cell.angle_beta   90.00
_cell.angle_gamma   90.00
#
_symmetry.space_group_name_H-M   'P 1'
#
loop_
_entity.id
_entity.type
_entity.pdbx_description
1 polymer ?
#
loop_
_entity_poly.entity_id
_entity_poly.type
_entity_poly.pdbx_seq_one_letter_code
_entity_poly.pdbx_strand_id
1 'polypeptide(L)'
;MTNTETSKKLSPQEANTPGEAAARWWTSVLRDGPKFDNGAELPPIMQVVMSLSEDYRPEYPDDSLSRFEAILAHKLDQSIGGDYASYGISFGVDYHPDAFLEECARQAGIFREGVTEWPWKTHMWVKPDEVSVRYGYGAEREVIWKKRQDENS
;
A
#
# COMPACT_ATOMS: atom_id res chain seq x y z
N MET A 1 15.75 3.59 32.57
CA MET A 1 15.56 2.52 31.56
C MET A 1 14.25 2.82 30.87
N THR A 2 14.28 3.46 29.71
CA THR A 2 13.09 3.73 28.90
C THR A 2 12.81 2.50 28.06
N ASN A 3 11.69 1.81 28.35
CA ASN A 3 11.18 0.74 27.51
C ASN A 3 10.87 1.33 26.15
N THR A 4 11.72 1.04 25.17
CA THR A 4 11.38 1.17 23.76
C THR A 4 10.48 -0.01 23.46
N GLU A 5 9.16 0.19 23.56
CA GLU A 5 8.21 -0.69 22.89
C GLU A 5 8.48 -0.58 21.39
N THR A 6 9.30 -1.49 20.89
CA THR A 6 9.31 -1.83 19.47
C THR A 6 7.86 -2.17 19.11
N SER A 7 7.16 -1.20 18.51
CA SER A 7 5.84 -1.43 17.92
C SER A 7 6.01 -2.61 16.98
N LYS A 8 5.43 -3.76 17.38
CA LYS A 8 5.50 -4.99 16.61
C LYS A 8 4.93 -4.66 15.23
N LYS A 9 5.75 -4.71 14.17
CA LYS A 9 5.28 -4.56 12.79
C LYS A 9 4.18 -5.60 12.58
N LEU A 10 2.93 -5.15 12.49
CA LEU A 10 1.79 -6.04 12.30
C LEU A 10 1.76 -6.47 10.84
N SER A 11 1.77 -7.77 10.59
CA SER A 11 1.74 -8.28 9.23
C SER A 11 0.34 -8.12 8.61
N PRO A 12 0.23 -8.00 7.27
CA PRO A 12 -1.06 -8.04 6.58
C PRO A 12 -1.87 -9.31 6.89
N GLN A 13 -1.21 -10.45 7.08
CA GLN A 13 -1.84 -11.75 7.35
C GLN A 13 -2.55 -11.80 8.71
N GLU A 14 -2.09 -10.99 9.68
CA GLU A 14 -2.67 -10.89 11.03
C GLU A 14 -3.79 -9.82 11.13
N ALA A 15 -4.23 -9.26 10.01
CA ALA A 15 -5.29 -8.26 10.00
C ALA A 15 -6.68 -8.88 10.26
N ASN A 16 -7.57 -8.13 10.91
CA ASN A 16 -8.94 -8.56 11.18
C ASN A 16 -9.88 -8.25 10.01
N THR A 17 -9.56 -7.21 9.24
CA THR A 17 -10.34 -6.78 8.07
C THR A 17 -9.45 -6.76 6.82
N PRO A 18 -10.05 -6.89 5.62
CA PRO A 18 -9.32 -6.67 4.38
C PRO A 18 -8.76 -5.24 4.26
N GLY A 19 -9.46 -4.21 4.78
CA GLY A 19 -8.95 -2.85 4.82
C GLY A 19 -7.68 -2.72 5.67
N GLU A 20 -7.65 -3.32 6.85
CA GLU A 20 -6.44 -3.39 7.70
C GLU A 20 -5.29 -4.10 6.98
N ALA A 21 -5.56 -5.23 6.32
CA ALA A 21 -4.53 -5.99 5.60
C ALA A 21 -3.90 -5.16 4.48
N ALA A 22 -4.74 -4.52 3.65
CA ALA A 22 -4.31 -3.65 2.57
C ALA A 22 -3.48 -2.47 3.10
N ALA A 23 -3.98 -1.81 4.14
CA ALA A 23 -3.33 -0.63 4.72
C ALA A 23 -1.95 -0.95 5.31
N ARG A 24 -1.83 -2.04 6.08
CA ARG A 24 -0.55 -2.52 6.62
C ARG A 24 0.46 -2.84 5.52
N TRP A 25 0.01 -3.41 4.40
CA TRP A 25 0.90 -3.69 3.27
C TRP A 25 1.46 -2.39 2.69
N TRP A 26 0.59 -1.43 2.37
CA TRP A 26 1.03 -0.14 1.82
C TRP A 26 1.95 0.63 2.79
N THR A 27 1.63 0.66 4.08
CA THR A 27 2.46 1.36 5.07
C THR A 27 3.80 0.68 5.27
N SER A 28 3.87 -0.66 5.19
CA SER A 28 5.13 -1.39 5.22
C SER A 28 6.03 -1.06 4.01
N VAL A 29 5.46 -0.97 2.81
CA VAL A 29 6.20 -0.63 1.59
C VAL A 29 6.72 0.81 1.62
N LEU A 30 5.88 1.76 2.02
CA LEU A 30 6.28 3.17 2.13
C LEU A 30 7.36 3.38 3.22
N ARG A 31 7.29 2.60 4.30
CA ARG A 31 8.28 2.64 5.39
C ARG A 31 9.62 2.02 5.00
N ASP A 32 9.59 0.85 4.37
CA ASP A 32 10.79 0.05 4.10
C ASP A 32 11.50 0.48 2.79
N GLY A 33 10.80 1.24 1.95
CA GLY A 33 11.32 1.80 0.71
C GLY A 33 10.62 1.21 -0.51
N PRO A 34 9.94 2.02 -1.34
CA PRO A 34 9.25 1.53 -2.52
C PRO A 34 10.23 1.01 -3.59
N LYS A 35 9.82 -0.06 -4.27
CA LYS A 35 10.50 -0.60 -5.47
C LYS A 35 10.03 0.17 -6.70
N PHE A 36 10.98 0.55 -7.54
CA PHE A 36 10.72 1.25 -8.80
C PHE A 36 10.82 0.29 -10.00
N ASP A 37 9.92 -0.69 -10.07
CA ASP A 37 9.97 -1.75 -11.08
C ASP A 37 9.05 -1.48 -12.28
N ASN A 38 9.66 -1.05 -13.38
CA ASN A 38 8.98 -0.84 -14.66
C ASN A 38 8.95 -2.09 -15.57
N GLY A 39 9.63 -3.18 -15.22
CA GLY A 39 9.69 -4.42 -16.02
C GLY A 39 10.39 -4.31 -17.38
N ALA A 40 10.97 -3.16 -17.71
CA ALA A 40 11.78 -2.91 -18.89
C ALA A 40 12.75 -1.76 -18.61
N GLU A 41 13.75 -1.57 -19.50
CA GLU A 41 14.61 -0.39 -19.43
C GLU A 41 13.79 0.89 -19.38
N LEU A 42 14.17 1.78 -18.45
CA LEU A 42 13.52 3.06 -18.31
C LEU A 42 13.85 3.94 -19.52
N PRO A 43 12.92 4.82 -19.95
CA PRO A 43 13.25 5.87 -20.89
C PRO A 43 14.45 6.69 -20.38
N PRO A 44 15.34 7.23 -21.24
CA PRO A 44 16.56 7.93 -20.80
C PRO A 44 16.32 9.03 -19.76
N ILE A 45 15.21 9.77 -19.88
CA ILE A 45 14.85 10.81 -18.90
C ILE A 45 14.54 10.23 -17.51
N MET A 46 13.87 9.07 -17.43
CA MET A 46 13.59 8.39 -16.17
C MET A 46 14.85 7.77 -15.58
N GLN A 47 15.79 7.31 -16.40
CA GLN A 47 17.09 6.84 -15.91
C GLN A 47 17.85 7.96 -15.20
N VAL A 48 17.89 9.17 -15.78
CA VAL A 48 18.52 10.33 -15.15
C VAL A 48 17.84 10.70 -13.83
N VAL A 49 16.50 10.75 -13.80
CA VAL A 49 15.76 11.01 -12.55
C VAL A 49 16.10 9.96 -11.49
N MET A 50 16.08 8.67 -11.86
CA MET A 50 16.42 7.59 -10.94
C MET A 50 17.84 7.72 -10.39
N SER A 51 18.85 7.99 -11.22
CA SER A 51 20.23 8.18 -10.76
C SER A 51 20.40 9.39 -9.85
N LEU A 52 19.63 10.46 -10.05
CA LEU A 52 19.62 11.62 -9.14
C LEU A 52 18.90 11.32 -7.81
N SER A 53 18.08 10.28 -7.76
CA SER A 53 17.28 9.87 -6.62
C SER A 53 17.78 8.58 -5.95
N GLU A 54 18.92 8.02 -6.37
CA GLU A 54 19.45 6.76 -5.82
C GLU A 54 19.62 6.79 -4.30
N ASP A 55 20.08 7.93 -3.78
CA ASP A 55 20.28 8.19 -2.35
C ASP A 55 19.04 8.79 -1.66
N TYR A 56 18.01 9.15 -2.43
CA TYR A 56 16.79 9.70 -1.88
C TYR A 56 15.88 8.56 -1.42
N ARG A 57 15.56 8.55 -0.13
CA ARG A 57 14.48 7.74 0.43
C ARG A 57 13.52 8.68 1.15
N PRO A 58 12.23 8.67 0.79
CA PRO A 58 11.28 9.50 1.50
C PRO A 58 11.14 8.98 2.92
N GLU A 59 11.44 9.84 3.89
CA GLU A 59 11.18 9.57 5.29
C GLU A 59 9.79 10.08 5.64
N TYR A 60 8.92 9.15 6.02
CA TYR A 60 7.60 9.46 6.54
C TYR A 60 7.63 9.35 8.07
N PRO A 61 7.24 10.40 8.82
CA PRO A 61 7.09 10.29 10.27
C PRO A 61 6.12 9.16 10.64
N ASP A 62 6.45 8.41 11.69
CA ASP A 62 5.65 7.26 12.15
C ASP A 62 4.18 7.61 12.37
N ASP A 63 3.91 8.78 12.96
CA ASP A 63 2.55 9.27 13.17
C ASP A 63 1.79 9.51 11.87
N SER A 64 2.48 9.99 10.82
CA SER A 64 1.87 10.24 9.52
C SER A 64 1.58 8.94 8.77
N LEU A 65 2.48 7.95 8.85
CA LEU A 65 2.20 6.61 8.31
C LEU A 65 1.06 5.92 9.07
N SER A 66 1.00 6.09 10.38
CA SER A 66 -0.08 5.52 11.20
C SER A 66 -1.44 6.16 10.87
N ARG A 67 -1.48 7.46 10.63
CA ARG A 67 -2.67 8.15 10.10
C ARG A 67 -3.07 7.60 8.73
N PHE A 68 -2.11 7.44 7.83
CA PHE A 68 -2.37 6.89 6.50
C PHE A 68 -2.93 5.47 6.58
N GLU A 69 -2.36 4.61 7.43
CA GLU A 69 -2.85 3.26 7.67
C GLU A 69 -4.33 3.27 8.10
N ALA A 70 -4.66 4.09 9.11
CA ALA A 70 -6.02 4.19 9.63
C ALA A 70 -7.01 4.72 8.59
N ILE A 71 -6.65 5.78 7.85
CA ILE A 71 -7.49 6.39 6.82
C ILE A 71 -7.76 5.39 5.69
N LEU A 72 -6.72 4.71 5.21
CA LEU A 72 -6.82 3.76 4.12
C LEU A 72 -7.66 2.55 4.52
N ALA A 73 -7.40 1.97 5.71
CA ALA A 73 -8.18 0.85 6.23
C ALA A 73 -9.67 1.20 6.34
N HIS A 74 -9.98 2.35 6.96
CA HIS A 74 -11.35 2.80 7.14
C HIS A 74 -12.09 2.99 5.82
N LYS A 75 -11.47 3.68 4.84
CA LYS A 75 -12.07 3.90 3.52
C LYS A 75 -12.31 2.60 2.76
N LEU A 76 -11.37 1.67 2.81
CA LEU A 76 -11.52 0.37 2.16
C LEU A 76 -12.67 -0.43 2.77
N ASP A 77 -12.71 -0.55 4.11
CA ASP A 77 -13.75 -1.30 4.81
C ASP A 77 -15.14 -0.68 4.60
N GLN A 78 -15.24 0.65 4.53
CA GLN A 78 -16.48 1.32 4.15
C GLN A 78 -16.89 1.03 2.71
N SER A 79 -15.94 1.00 1.79
CA SER A 79 -16.25 0.91 0.36
C SER A 79 -16.58 -0.52 -0.09
N ILE A 80 -16.08 -1.54 0.64
CA ILE A 80 -16.42 -2.95 0.44
C ILE A 80 -17.54 -3.43 1.38
N GLY A 81 -18.01 -2.58 2.30
CA GLY A 81 -19.17 -2.83 3.16
C GLY A 81 -20.43 -2.23 2.56
N GLY A 82 -21.37 -3.07 2.09
CA GLY A 82 -22.65 -2.61 1.55
C GLY A 82 -23.17 -3.48 0.40
N ASP A 83 -24.18 -3.00 -0.32
CA ASP A 83 -24.89 -3.75 -1.37
C ASP A 83 -24.00 -4.20 -2.54
N TYR A 84 -22.83 -3.56 -2.70
CA TYR A 84 -21.85 -3.85 -3.75
C TYR A 84 -20.58 -4.56 -3.24
N ALA A 85 -20.60 -5.07 -2.01
CA ALA A 85 -19.46 -5.74 -1.36
C ALA A 85 -18.81 -6.83 -2.22
N SER A 86 -19.60 -7.52 -3.05
CA SER A 86 -19.14 -8.63 -3.90
C SER A 86 -18.17 -8.23 -5.01
N TYR A 87 -18.18 -6.97 -5.45
CA TYR A 87 -17.31 -6.51 -6.55
C TYR A 87 -15.88 -6.20 -6.08
N GLY A 88 -15.71 -5.83 -4.81
CA GLY A 88 -14.42 -5.37 -4.29
C GLY A 88 -13.94 -4.08 -4.95
N ILE A 89 -12.70 -3.70 -4.64
CA ILE A 89 -12.03 -2.50 -5.16
C ILE A 89 -10.65 -2.89 -5.68
N SER A 90 -10.21 -2.20 -6.74
CA SER A 90 -8.84 -2.27 -7.19
C SER A 90 -8.25 -0.89 -7.38
N PHE A 91 -7.02 -0.71 -6.93
CA PHE A 91 -6.33 0.58 -6.90
C PHE A 91 -4.81 0.37 -6.92
N GLY A 92 -4.03 1.39 -7.24
CA GLY A 92 -2.59 1.22 -7.35
C GLY A 92 -1.81 2.45 -7.77
N VAL A 93 -0.58 2.20 -8.20
CA VAL A 93 0.41 3.18 -8.64
C VAL A 93 0.90 2.80 -10.04
N ASP A 94 0.68 3.70 -10.99
CA ASP A 94 1.33 3.68 -12.29
C ASP A 94 2.25 4.91 -12.41
N TYR A 95 3.44 4.81 -11.80
CA TYR A 95 4.37 5.91 -11.49
C TYR A 95 3.86 6.98 -10.52
N HIS A 96 2.54 7.15 -10.43
CA HIS A 96 1.83 8.02 -9.50
C HIS A 96 0.66 7.24 -8.85
N PRO A 97 0.33 7.46 -7.57
CA PRO A 97 -0.85 6.86 -6.95
C PRO A 97 -2.11 7.28 -7.70
N ASP A 98 -3.09 6.38 -7.79
CA ASP A 98 -4.41 6.78 -8.25
C ASP A 98 -5.10 7.74 -7.26
N ALA A 99 -6.26 8.26 -7.67
CA ALA A 99 -7.02 9.22 -6.88
C ALA A 99 -7.43 8.68 -5.49
N PHE A 100 -7.60 7.37 -5.33
CA PHE A 100 -7.98 6.77 -4.06
C PHE A 100 -6.81 6.81 -3.08
N LEU A 101 -5.62 6.38 -3.51
CA LEU A 101 -4.39 6.46 -2.71
C LEU A 101 -3.97 7.89 -2.44
N GLU A 102 -4.00 8.75 -3.45
CA GLU A 102 -3.64 10.16 -3.33
C GLU A 102 -4.49 10.86 -2.27
N GLU A 103 -5.81 10.67 -2.30
CA GLU A 103 -6.70 11.29 -1.33
C GLU A 103 -6.38 10.82 0.10
N CYS A 104 -6.18 9.52 0.32
CA CYS A 104 -5.76 8.99 1.62
C CYS A 104 -4.42 9.59 2.09
N ALA A 105 -3.46 9.69 1.18
CA ALA A 105 -2.13 10.23 1.45
C ALA A 105 -2.15 11.72 1.78
N ARG A 106 -2.99 12.49 1.09
CA ARG A 106 -3.20 13.92 1.35
C ARG A 106 -3.82 14.14 2.72
N GLN A 107 -4.87 13.39 3.07
CA GLN A 107 -5.48 13.45 4.39
C GLN A 107 -4.50 13.09 5.52
N ALA A 108 -3.58 12.16 5.27
CA ALA A 108 -2.56 11.75 6.24
C ALA A 108 -1.34 12.69 6.33
N GLY A 109 -1.20 13.63 5.37
CA GLY A 109 -0.05 14.54 5.27
C GLY A 109 1.22 13.90 4.70
N ILE A 110 1.12 12.74 4.06
CA ILE A 110 2.26 12.03 3.46
C ILE A 110 2.35 12.16 1.94
N PHE A 111 1.35 12.76 1.28
CA PHE A 111 1.39 12.90 -0.16
C PHE A 111 2.58 13.74 -0.61
N ARG A 112 3.21 13.28 -1.70
CA ARG A 112 4.34 13.88 -2.39
C ARG A 112 4.11 13.72 -3.89
N GLU A 113 4.51 14.71 -4.67
CA GLU A 113 4.35 14.73 -6.14
C GLU A 113 5.50 14.03 -6.88
N GLY A 114 6.52 13.56 -6.16
CA GLY A 114 7.68 12.89 -6.74
C GLY A 114 7.34 11.49 -7.28
N VAL A 115 7.93 11.14 -8.41
CA VAL A 115 7.79 9.80 -9.00
C VAL A 115 8.52 8.73 -8.18
N THR A 116 9.50 9.09 -7.36
CA THR A 116 10.28 8.15 -6.52
C THR A 116 9.73 7.98 -5.10
N GLU A 117 8.47 8.33 -4.90
CA GLU A 117 7.80 8.31 -3.59
C GLU A 117 6.94 7.07 -3.40
N TRP A 118 6.52 6.47 -4.52
CA TRP A 118 5.51 5.43 -4.57
C TRP A 118 6.04 4.18 -5.28
N PRO A 119 5.59 2.98 -4.88
CA PRO A 119 6.04 1.73 -5.49
C PRO A 119 5.50 1.60 -6.91
N TRP A 120 6.38 1.57 -7.91
CA TRP A 120 5.97 1.58 -9.31
C TRP A 120 5.23 0.32 -9.72
N LYS A 121 4.27 0.51 -10.62
CA LYS A 121 3.51 -0.58 -11.27
C LYS A 121 2.93 -1.54 -10.24
N THR A 122 2.48 -0.98 -9.12
CA THR A 122 1.91 -1.72 -8.00
C THR A 122 0.41 -1.63 -8.06
N HIS A 123 -0.28 -2.76 -7.96
CA HIS A 123 -1.72 -2.80 -8.04
C HIS A 123 -2.30 -3.78 -7.04
N MET A 124 -3.33 -3.36 -6.32
CA MET A 124 -3.96 -4.12 -5.26
C MET A 124 -5.44 -4.37 -5.59
N TRP A 125 -5.92 -5.55 -5.20
CA TRP A 125 -7.33 -5.91 -5.22
C TRP A 125 -7.77 -6.26 -3.80
N VAL A 126 -8.83 -5.62 -3.35
CA VAL A 126 -9.41 -5.77 -2.02
C VAL A 126 -10.85 -6.24 -2.17
N LYS A 127 -11.12 -7.43 -1.64
CA LYS A 127 -12.47 -8.03 -1.54
C LYS A 127 -12.80 -8.29 -0.07
N PRO A 128 -14.08 -8.53 0.29
CA PRO A 128 -14.45 -8.85 1.66
C PRO A 128 -13.73 -10.05 2.27
N ASP A 129 -13.29 -10.99 1.43
CA ASP A 129 -12.70 -12.27 1.83
C ASP A 129 -11.23 -12.46 1.42
N GLU A 130 -10.66 -11.55 0.61
CA GLU A 130 -9.32 -11.69 0.08
C GLU A 130 -8.68 -10.33 -0.25
N VAL A 131 -7.40 -10.17 0.10
CA VAL A 131 -6.56 -9.07 -0.40
C VAL A 131 -5.38 -9.64 -1.15
N SER A 132 -5.08 -9.05 -2.29
CA SER A 132 -3.99 -9.51 -3.15
C SER A 132 -3.34 -8.34 -3.88
N VAL A 133 -2.08 -8.50 -4.25
CA VAL A 133 -1.24 -7.44 -4.79
C VAL A 133 -0.36 -7.95 -5.93
N ARG A 134 -0.08 -7.08 -6.90
CA ARG A 134 1.06 -7.19 -7.81
C ARG A 134 2.01 -6.06 -7.48
N TYR A 135 3.26 -6.38 -7.20
CA TYR A 135 4.27 -5.40 -6.83
C TYR A 135 5.36 -5.32 -7.89
N GLY A 136 5.14 -4.47 -8.89
CA GLY A 136 6.02 -4.30 -10.06
C GLY A 136 5.38 -4.78 -11.36
N TYR A 137 5.93 -4.30 -12.49
CA TYR A 137 5.40 -4.61 -13.80
C TYR A 137 5.53 -6.10 -14.12
N GLY A 138 4.43 -6.73 -14.56
CA GLY A 138 4.42 -8.15 -14.92
C GLY A 138 4.58 -9.11 -13.74
N ALA A 139 4.67 -8.62 -12.50
CA ALA A 139 4.74 -9.46 -11.32
C ALA A 139 3.50 -10.35 -11.18
N GLU A 140 3.70 -11.56 -10.64
CA GLU A 140 2.59 -12.44 -10.30
C GLU A 140 1.70 -11.80 -9.22
N ARG A 141 0.41 -12.16 -9.23
CA ARG A 141 -0.53 -11.70 -8.22
C ARG A 141 -0.37 -12.58 -6.97
N GLU A 142 0.02 -11.96 -5.86
CA GLU A 142 0.17 -12.61 -4.56
C GLU A 142 -1.06 -12.35 -3.69
N VAL A 143 -1.56 -13.36 -2.99
CA VAL A 143 -2.58 -13.18 -1.95
C VAL A 143 -1.91 -12.91 -0.61
N ILE A 144 -2.13 -11.72 -0.05
CA ILE A 144 -1.50 -11.27 1.19
C ILE A 144 -2.39 -11.43 2.42
N TRP A 145 -3.70 -11.62 2.22
CA TRP A 145 -4.66 -11.88 3.28
C TRP A 145 -5.87 -12.63 2.74
N LYS A 146 -6.39 -13.57 3.54
CA LYS A 146 -7.68 -14.21 3.32
C LYS A 146 -8.46 -14.19 4.61
N LYS A 147 -9.77 -13.96 4.51
CA LYS A 147 -10.67 -14.11 5.64
C LYS A 147 -10.60 -15.55 6.11
N ARG A 148 -10.34 -15.74 7.41
CA ARG A 148 -10.45 -17.07 8.04
C ARG A 148 -11.86 -17.57 7.83
N GLN A 149 -12.01 -18.78 7.30
CA GLN A 149 -13.31 -19.43 7.29
C GLN A 149 -13.66 -19.72 8.75
N ASP A 150 -14.83 -19.27 9.19
CA ASP A 150 -15.33 -19.66 10.50
C ASP A 150 -15.55 -21.17 10.45
N GLU A 151 -14.70 -21.93 11.15
CA GLU A 151 -14.90 -23.35 11.41
C GLU A 151 -16.12 -23.49 12.34
N ASN A 152 -17.33 -23.37 11.79
CA ASN A 152 -18.61 -23.83 12.34
C ASN A 152 -19.75 -23.44 11.38
N SER A 153 -19.97 -24.24 10.34
CA SER A 153 -21.27 -24.39 9.68
C SER A 153 -21.85 -25.76 10.00
#